data_AF-A0A958V920-F1
#
_entry.id   AF-A0A958V920-F1
#
_cell.length_a   1.000
_cell.length_b   1.000
_cell.length_c   1.000
_cell.angle_alpha   90.00
_cell.angle_beta   90.00
_cell.angle_gamma   90.00
#
_symmetry.space_group_name_H-M   'P 1'
#
loop_
_entity.id
_entity.type
_entity.pdbx_description
1 polymer ?
#
loop_
_entity_poly.entity_id
_entity_poly.type
_entity_poly.pdbx_seq_one_letter_code
_entity_poly.pdbx_strand_id
1 'polypeptide(L)' 'MEPGNLKTFPILTTERLTLRQLSDSDVQEVFLLRSDALINKYLDRQPSKTLEDALKFIEQVKDN' A
#
# COMPACT_ATOMS: atom_id res chain seq x y z
N MET A 1 -25.66 18.19 13.07
CA MET A 1 -24.89 17.45 12.07
C MET A 1 -23.49 17.39 12.60
N GLU A 2 -23.07 16.25 13.15
CA GLU A 2 -21.72 16.10 13.69
C GLU A 2 -20.75 15.92 12.52
N PRO A 3 -19.66 16.71 12.44
CA PRO A 3 -18.64 16.53 11.43
C PRO A 3 -18.01 15.14 11.64
N GLY A 4 -17.95 14.32 10.58
CA GLY A 4 -17.44 12.96 10.64
C GLY A 4 -16.03 12.90 11.23
N ASN A 5 -15.94 12.47 12.48
CA ASN A 5 -14.68 12.36 13.20
C ASN A 5 -14.03 11.02 12.83
N LEU A 6 -13.26 10.99 11.74
CA LEU A 6 -12.43 9.83 11.38
C LEU A 6 -11.21 9.77 12.30
N LYS A 7 -11.38 9.37 13.56
CA LYS A 7 -10.28 9.21 14.51
C LYS A 7 -9.28 8.11 14.12
N THR A 8 -9.65 7.22 13.19
CA THR A 8 -8.87 6.06 12.77
C THR A 8 -9.10 5.76 11.28
N PHE A 9 -8.08 5.29 10.58
CA PHE A 9 -8.19 4.85 9.18
C PHE A 9 -9.24 3.73 9.05
N PRO A 10 -10.16 3.77 8.08
CA PRO A 10 -11.24 2.79 7.98
C PRO A 10 -10.73 1.41 7.55
N ILE A 11 -11.41 0.36 8.03
CA ILE A 11 -11.27 -1.00 7.52
C ILE A 11 -12.54 -1.32 6.71
N LEU A 12 -12.37 -1.73 5.45
CA LEU A 12 -13.47 -2.11 4.57
C LEU A 12 -13.45 -3.62 4.36
N THR A 13 -14.58 -4.29 4.55
CA THR A 13 -14.71 -5.72 4.33
C THR A 13 -15.68 -6.01 3.19
N THR A 14 -15.35 -7.02 2.40
CA THR A 14 -16.20 -7.58 1.35
C THR A 14 -16.35 -9.08 1.60
N GLU A 15 -17.07 -9.80 0.74
CA GLU A 15 -17.18 -11.25 0.84
C GLU A 15 -15.81 -11.97 0.79
N ARG A 16 -14.83 -11.41 0.06
CA ARG A 16 -13.55 -12.09 -0.22
C ARG A 16 -12.32 -11.37 0.33
N LEU A 17 -12.44 -10.10 0.70
CA LEU A 17 -11.30 -9.24 0.97
C LEU A 17 -11.55 -8.30 2.15
N THR A 18 -10.48 -8.06 2.92
CA THR A 18 -10.39 -7.00 3.92
C THR A 18 -9.37 -5.98 3.44
N LEU A 19 -9.82 -4.73 3.24
CA LEU A 19 -8.99 -3.59 2.88
C LEU A 19 -8.70 -2.79 4.15
N ARG A 20 -7.43 -2.59 4.46
CA ARG A 20 -6.93 -1.83 5.60
C ARG A 20 -5.82 -0.88 5.16
N GLN A 21 -5.45 0.05 6.03
CA GLN A 21 -4.22 0.84 5.84
C GLN A 21 -3.01 -0.10 5.68
N LEU A 22 -2.08 0.27 4.79
CA LEU A 22 -0.79 -0.40 4.69
C LEU A 22 -0.01 -0.26 6.00
N SER A 23 0.74 -1.29 6.36
CA SER A 23 1.67 -1.29 7.51
C SER A 23 3.05 -1.74 7.07
N ASP A 24 4.07 -1.46 7.88
CA ASP A 24 5.47 -1.76 7.51
C ASP A 24 5.71 -3.28 7.44
N SER A 25 4.88 -4.07 8.12
CA SER A 25 4.84 -5.53 8.00
C SER A 25 4.54 -6.03 6.58
N ASP A 26 3.95 -5.20 5.73
CA ASP A 26 3.58 -5.55 4.35
C ASP A 26 4.74 -5.39 3.36
N VAL A 27 5.92 -4.94 3.84
CA VAL A 27 7.07 -4.57 3.00
C VAL A 27 7.50 -5.69 2.04
N GLN A 28 7.45 -6.95 2.47
CA GLN A 28 7.84 -8.10 1.65
C GLN A 28 6.88 -8.31 0.47
N GLU A 29 5.58 -8.32 0.73
CA GLU A 29 4.54 -8.51 -0.28
C GLU A 29 4.48 -7.33 -1.26
N VAL A 30 4.63 -6.11 -0.73
CA VAL A 30 4.73 -4.89 -1.53
C VAL A 30 5.97 -4.94 -2.42
N PHE A 31 7.13 -5.36 -1.90
CA PHE A 31 8.35 -5.49 -2.68
C PHE A 31 8.19 -6.55 -3.78
N LEU A 32 7.62 -7.71 -3.48
CA LEU A 32 7.36 -8.77 -4.46
C LEU A 32 6.49 -8.25 -5.61
N LEU A 33 5.37 -7.57 -5.31
CA LEU A 33 4.49 -7.01 -6.32
C LEU A 33 5.17 -5.90 -7.14
N ARG A 34 5.96 -5.04 -6.48
CA ARG A 34 6.51 -3.83 -7.11
C ARG A 34 7.85 -4.03 -7.80
N SER A 35 8.56 -5.11 -7.53
CA SER A 35 9.80 -5.49 -8.23
C SER A 35 9.52 -6.32 -9.49
N ASP A 36 8.34 -6.91 -9.62
CA ASP A 36 7.98 -7.78 -10.74
C ASP A 36 7.83 -7.00 -12.06
N ALA A 37 8.58 -7.43 -13.09
CA ALA A 37 8.60 -6.77 -14.39
C ALA A 37 7.29 -6.92 -15.18
N LEU A 38 6.58 -8.04 -15.04
CA LEU A 38 5.29 -8.27 -15.70
C LEU A 38 4.21 -7.37 -15.11
N ILE A 39 4.19 -7.20 -13.79
CA ILE A 39 3.26 -6.30 -13.09
C ILE A 39 3.51 -4.85 -13.47
N ASN A 40 4.77 -4.45 -13.60
CA ASN A 40 5.14 -3.08 -13.97
C ASN A 40 5.05 -2.78 -15.48
N LYS A 41 4.74 -3.76 -16.33
CA LYS A 41 4.76 -3.63 -17.80
C LYS A 41 4.00 -2.41 -18.35
N TYR A 42 2.92 -2.00 -17.67
CA TYR A 42 2.05 -0.90 -18.10
C TYR A 42 1.98 0.26 -17.10
N LEU A 43 2.92 0.32 -16.15
CA LEU A 43 2.93 1.35 -15.11
C LEU A 43 4.10 2.30 -15.34
N ASP A 44 3.81 3.60 -15.40
CA ASP A 44 4.82 4.67 -15.48
C ASP A 44 5.45 4.91 -14.09
N ARG A 45 6.14 3.89 -13.58
CA ARG A 45 6.84 3.94 -12.29
C ARG A 45 8.10 3.09 -12.34
N GLN A 46 9.10 3.47 -11.55
CA GLN A 46 10.30 2.65 -11.38
C GLN A 46 9.97 1.42 -10.51
N PRO A 47 10.38 0.20 -10.91
CA PRO A 47 10.27 -0.98 -10.05
C PRO A 47 11.05 -0.79 -8.76
N SER A 48 10.52 -1.32 -7.65
CA SER A 48 11.25 -1.35 -6.38
C SER A 48 12.47 -2.26 -6.51
N LYS A 49 13.66 -1.78 -6.12
CA LYS A 49 14.92 -2.55 -6.22
C LYS A 49 15.33 -3.13 -4.88
N THR A 50 14.92 -2.51 -3.77
CA THR A 50 15.17 -2.99 -2.41
C THR A 50 13.92 -2.95 -1.54
N LEU A 51 14.00 -3.56 -0.35
CA LEU A 51 12.93 -3.48 0.65
C LEU A 51 12.74 -2.05 1.16
N GLU A 52 13.81 -1.24 1.22
CA GLU A 52 13.74 0.17 1.58
C GLU A 52 12.93 0.98 0.56
N ASP A 53 13.01 0.66 -0.73
CA ASP A 53 12.16 1.30 -1.75
C ASP A 53 10.68 0.98 -1.52
N ALA A 54 10.36 -0.26 -1.13
CA ALA A 54 9.00 -0.68 -0.80
C ALA A 54 8.50 -0.03 0.50
N LEU A 55 9.36 0.11 1.50
CA LEU A 55 9.03 0.79 2.76
C LEU A 55 8.75 2.28 2.53
N LYS A 56 9.60 2.97 1.76
CA LYS A 56 9.35 4.37 1.35
C LYS A 56 8.02 4.54 0.64
N PHE A 57 7.63 3.58 -0.21
CA PHE A 57 6.32 3.59 -0.84
C PHE A 57 5.18 3.44 0.19
N ILE A 58 5.31 2.53 1.16
CA ILE A 58 4.32 2.38 2.25
C ILE A 58 4.18 3.67 3.05
N GLU A 59 5.29 4.32 3.41
CA GLU A 59 5.30 5.61 4.11
C GLU A 59 4.59 6.70 3.28
N GLN A 60 4.93 6.83 1.99
CA GLN A 60 4.25 7.77 1.10
C GLN A 60 2.74 7.54 1.02
N VAL A 61 2.27 6.29 1.01
CA VAL A 61 0.83 6.01 0.99
C VAL A 61 0.16 6.33 2.34
N LYS A 62 0.86 6.16 3.45
CA LYS A 62 0.33 6.50 4.79
C LYS A 62 0.21 8.00 5.03
N ASP A 63 1.11 8.79 4.44
CA ASP A 63 1.22 10.24 4.64
C ASP A 63 0.38 11.08 3.65
N ASN A 64 -0.28 10.43 2.67
CA ASN A 64 -1.23 11.06 1.74
C ASN A 64 -2.65 11.10 2.32
#